data_AF-A0A354BMW5-F1
#
_entry.id   AF-A0A354BMW5-F1
#
_cell.length_a   1.000
_cell.length_b   1.000
_cell.length_c   1.000
_cell.angle_alpha   90.00
_cell.angle_beta   90.00
_cell.angle_gamma   90.00
#
_symmetry.space_group_name_H-M   'P 1'
#
loop_
_entity.id
_entity.type
_entity.pdbx_description
1 polymer ?
#
loop_
_entity_poly.entity_id
_entity_poly.type
_entity_poly.pdbx_seq_one_letter_code
_entity_poly.pdbx_strand_id
1 'polypeptide(L)'
;MIFAGPTVPRPNESVLEIKVTLKQSDSPPQTVKTFHVQNPHAKDSGAIVFAVPTIDAMLEGMVDTLGFEVVLKGKSVVALSWHGGQDAKQKLQQCLKVRQ
;
A
#
# COMPACT_ATOMS: atom_id res chain seq x y z
N MET A 1 -1.38 4.44 -0.83
CA MET A 1 -0.37 3.42 -1.21
C MET A 1 -1.06 2.28 -1.94
N ILE A 2 -0.45 1.74 -3.00
CA ILE A 2 -1.06 0.71 -3.85
C ILE A 2 -0.18 -0.55 -3.77
N PHE A 3 -0.80 -1.69 -3.51
CA PHE A 3 -0.15 -2.99 -3.56
C PHE A 3 -0.81 -3.85 -4.63
N ALA A 4 -0.02 -4.30 -5.61
CA ALA A 4 -0.48 -5.15 -6.70
C ALA A 4 0.46 -6.36 -6.83
N GLY A 5 -0.08 -7.51 -7.21
CA GLY A 5 0.70 -8.73 -7.37
C GLY A 5 -0.15 -9.90 -7.88
N PRO A 6 0.47 -10.97 -8.39
CA PRO A 6 -0.24 -12.10 -8.99
C PRO A 6 -1.13 -12.86 -7.99
N THR A 7 -0.83 -12.74 -6.71
CA THR A 7 -1.57 -13.35 -5.59
C THR A 7 -2.74 -12.50 -5.10
N VAL A 8 -2.85 -11.24 -5.56
CA VAL A 8 -4.02 -10.39 -5.27
C VAL A 8 -5.12 -10.77 -6.26
N PRO A 9 -6.25 -11.34 -5.81
CA PRO A 9 -7.30 -11.78 -6.72
C PRO A 9 -7.87 -10.60 -7.49
N ARG A 10 -8.27 -10.81 -8.75
CA ARG A 10 -9.01 -9.80 -9.51
C ARG A 10 -10.40 -9.61 -8.89
N PRO A 11 -10.84 -8.37 -8.57
CA PRO A 11 -12.20 -8.13 -8.14
C PRO A 11 -13.19 -8.25 -9.31
N ASN A 12 -14.40 -8.70 -9.02
CA ASN A 12 -15.47 -8.81 -10.01
C ASN A 12 -16.06 -7.44 -10.39
N GLU A 13 -16.01 -6.49 -9.45
CA GLU A 13 -16.42 -5.11 -9.64
C GLU A 13 -15.21 -4.22 -9.92
N SER A 14 -15.45 -3.03 -10.49
CA SER A 14 -14.36 -2.07 -10.80
C SER A 14 -13.65 -1.56 -9.54
N VAL A 15 -14.42 -1.33 -8.45
CA VAL A 15 -13.92 -0.89 -7.15
C VAL A 15 -14.78 -1.50 -6.05
N LEU A 16 -14.16 -2.15 -5.06
CA LEU A 16 -14.83 -2.72 -3.90
C LEU A 16 -14.14 -2.27 -2.60
N GLU A 17 -14.88 -1.67 -1.66
CA GLU A 17 -14.33 -1.39 -0.33
C GLU A 17 -14.26 -2.69 0.50
N ILE A 18 -13.07 -3.03 0.98
CA ILE A 18 -12.83 -4.25 1.76
C ILE A 18 -12.00 -3.96 3.01
N LYS A 19 -12.11 -4.86 4.00
CA LYS A 19 -11.20 -4.88 5.15
C LYS A 19 -10.08 -5.88 4.92
N VAL A 20 -8.85 -5.46 5.21
CA VAL A 20 -7.65 -6.30 5.19
C VAL A 20 -6.92 -6.17 6.52
N THR A 21 -6.12 -7.18 6.86
CA THR A 21 -5.14 -7.06 7.94
C THR A 21 -3.81 -6.63 7.34
N LEU A 22 -3.32 -5.47 7.77
CA LEU A 22 -2.01 -4.95 7.44
C LEU A 22 -1.06 -5.26 8.60
N LYS A 23 0.06 -5.93 8.30
CA LYS A 23 1.17 -6.07 9.24
C LYS A 23 2.33 -5.21 8.76
N GLN A 24 2.95 -4.50 9.68
CA GLN A 24 4.11 -3.65 9.42
C GLN A 24 5.21 -4.01 10.42
N SER A 25 6.48 -3.86 10.03
CA SER A 25 7.65 -4.31 10.80
C SER A 25 7.54 -4.10 12.31
N ASP A 26 7.34 -2.85 12.73
CA ASP A 26 7.40 -2.46 14.16
C ASP A 26 6.03 -2.14 14.74
N SER A 27 4.95 -2.52 14.05
CA SER A 27 3.57 -2.22 14.47
C SER A 27 2.76 -3.51 14.66
N PRO A 28 1.89 -3.57 15.69
CA PRO A 28 0.91 -4.64 15.80
C PRO A 28 0.06 -4.75 14.52
N PRO A 29 -0.40 -5.95 14.12
CA PRO A 29 -1.31 -6.12 13.00
C PRO A 29 -2.56 -5.24 13.15
N GLN A 30 -2.93 -4.52 12.09
CA GLN A 30 -4.08 -3.62 12.08
C GLN A 30 -5.09 -4.07 11.03
N THR A 31 -6.38 -4.01 11.37
CA THR A 31 -7.45 -4.21 10.38
C THR A 31 -7.89 -2.85 9.84
N VAL A 32 -7.70 -2.63 8.55
CA VAL A 32 -7.95 -1.34 7.91
C VAL A 32 -8.89 -1.48 6.71
N LYS A 33 -9.65 -0.43 6.43
CA LYS A 33 -10.48 -0.32 5.23
C LYS A 33 -9.61 0.09 4.04
N THR A 34 -9.84 -0.54 2.90
CA THR A 34 -9.06 -0.37 1.67
C THR A 34 -9.97 -0.49 0.46
N PHE A 35 -9.48 -0.08 -0.71
CA PHE A 35 -10.16 -0.30 -1.98
C PHE A 35 -9.49 -1.43 -2.76
N HIS A 36 -10.28 -2.42 -3.17
CA HIS A 36 -9.86 -3.51 -4.03
C HIS A 36 -10.28 -3.18 -5.46
N VAL A 37 -9.29 -3.04 -6.34
CA VAL A 37 -9.49 -2.58 -7.72
C VAL A 37 -8.82 -3.55 -8.70
N GLN A 38 -9.20 -3.48 -9.97
CA GLN A 38 -8.51 -4.22 -11.03
C GLN A 38 -7.09 -3.65 -11.23
N ASN A 39 -6.11 -4.51 -11.46
CA ASN A 39 -4.76 -4.06 -11.78
C ASN A 39 -4.69 -3.62 -13.26
N PRO A 40 -4.37 -2.35 -13.57
CA PRO A 40 -4.30 -1.87 -14.96
C PRO A 40 -3.15 -2.51 -15.74
N HIS A 41 -2.13 -3.05 -15.07
CA HIS A 41 -0.95 -3.62 -15.70
C HIS A 41 -0.99 -5.15 -15.83
N ALA A 42 -1.98 -5.84 -15.23
CA ALA A 42 -2.09 -7.30 -15.32
C ALA A 42 -3.55 -7.76 -15.23
N LYS A 43 -4.05 -8.32 -16.34
CA LYS A 43 -5.48 -8.65 -16.55
C LYS A 43 -6.04 -9.58 -15.48
N ASP A 44 -5.28 -10.54 -14.97
CA ASP A 44 -5.80 -11.56 -14.05
C ASP A 44 -5.50 -11.28 -12.57
N SER A 45 -5.07 -10.05 -12.24
CA SER A 45 -4.74 -9.65 -10.87
C SER A 45 -5.50 -8.41 -10.42
N GLY A 46 -5.65 -8.26 -9.11
CA GLY A 46 -6.15 -7.05 -8.47
C GLY A 46 -5.05 -6.19 -7.88
N ALA A 47 -5.46 -5.06 -7.33
CA ALA A 47 -4.63 -4.21 -6.48
C ALA A 47 -5.42 -3.78 -5.24
N ILE A 48 -4.72 -3.63 -4.12
CA ILE A 48 -5.26 -3.09 -2.86
C ILE A 48 -4.72 -1.68 -2.68
N VAL A 49 -5.63 -0.71 -2.59
CA VAL A 49 -5.32 0.71 -2.43
C VAL A 49 -5.67 1.16 -1.02
N PHE A 50 -4.65 1.62 -0.31
CA PHE A 50 -4.75 2.22 1.01
C PHE A 50 -4.83 3.74 0.86
N ALA A 51 -5.92 4.33 1.34
CA ALA A 51 -6.03 5.77 1.47
C ALA A 51 -5.09 6.27 2.57
N VAL A 52 -4.36 7.35 2.28
CA VAL A 52 -3.60 8.09 3.29
C VAL A 52 -4.33 9.42 3.55
N PRO A 53 -4.48 9.84 4.81
CA PRO A 53 -5.34 10.99 5.14
C PRO A 53 -4.74 12.32 4.67
N THR A 54 -3.41 12.45 4.71
CA THR A 54 -2.68 13.65 4.28
C THR A 54 -1.33 13.27 3.65
N ILE A 55 -0.73 14.23 2.93
CA ILE A 55 0.64 14.10 2.42
C ILE A 55 1.64 13.98 3.57
N ASP A 56 1.46 14.73 4.66
CA ASP A 56 2.36 14.67 5.81
C ASP A 56 2.33 13.29 6.48
N ALA A 57 1.14 12.71 6.67
CA ALA A 57 0.99 11.37 7.22
C ALA A 57 1.67 10.30 6.34
N MET A 58 1.65 10.49 5.01
CA MET A 58 2.39 9.63 4.09
C MET A 58 3.91 9.81 4.29
N LEU A 59 4.41 11.04 4.34
CA LEU A 59 5.84 11.33 4.52
C LEU A 59 6.37 10.82 5.86
N GLU A 60 5.56 10.85 6.93
CA GLU A 60 5.89 10.29 8.25
C GLU A 60 6.08 8.76 8.18
N GLY A 61 5.23 8.07 7.41
CA GLY A 61 5.34 6.62 7.21
C GLY A 61 6.49 6.15 6.31
N MET A 62 7.18 7.07 5.62
CA MET A 62 8.32 6.77 4.76
C MET A 62 9.62 6.63 5.57
N VAL A 63 9.75 5.55 6.33
CA VAL A 63 10.98 5.16 7.05
C VAL A 63 11.96 4.43 6.13
N ASP A 64 13.24 4.37 6.50
CA ASP A 64 14.29 3.84 5.63
C ASP A 64 14.03 2.39 5.19
N THR A 65 13.72 1.52 6.15
CA THR A 65 13.35 0.12 5.92
C THR A 65 12.00 -0.16 6.55
N LEU A 66 11.10 -0.79 5.82
CA LEU A 66 9.78 -1.19 6.32
C LEU A 66 9.22 -2.39 5.55
N GLY A 67 8.78 -3.38 6.30
CA GLY A 67 8.08 -4.56 5.82
C GLY A 67 6.58 -4.34 5.82
N PHE A 68 5.92 -4.90 4.82
CA PHE A 68 4.47 -4.92 4.67
C PHE A 68 4.01 -6.33 4.38
N GLU A 69 3.01 -6.79 5.14
CA GLU A 69 2.22 -7.96 4.79
C GLU A 69 0.74 -7.56 4.72
N VAL A 70 0.10 -7.83 3.58
CA VAL A 70 -1.34 -7.65 3.40
C VAL A 70 -2.00 -9.02 3.45
N VAL A 71 -2.84 -9.23 4.46
CA VAL A 71 -3.62 -10.46 4.65
C VAL A 71 -5.07 -10.19 4.30
N LEU A 72 -5.56 -10.90 3.28
CA LEU A 72 -6.93 -10.87 2.80
C LEU A 72 -7.58 -12.23 3.05
N LYS A 73 -8.70 -12.25 3.80
CA LYS A 73 -9.42 -13.50 4.15
C LYS A 73 -8.50 -14.57 4.76
N GLY A 74 -7.59 -14.16 5.64
CA GLY A 74 -6.62 -15.04 6.32
C GLY A 74 -5.44 -15.51 5.45
N LYS A 75 -5.36 -15.08 4.18
CA LYS A 75 -4.25 -15.41 3.28
C LYS A 75 -3.38 -14.19 3.03
N SER A 76 -2.06 -14.36 3.15
CA SER A 76 -1.10 -13.36 2.70
C SER A 76 -1.20 -13.22 1.19
N VAL A 77 -1.58 -12.03 0.71
CA VAL A 77 -1.71 -11.73 -0.72
C VAL A 77 -0.58 -10.83 -1.22
N VAL A 78 0.13 -10.15 -0.30
CA VAL A 78 1.32 -9.36 -0.58
C VAL A 78 2.23 -9.45 0.64
N ALA A 79 3.50 -9.75 0.41
CA ALA A 79 4.55 -9.65 1.41
C ALA A 79 5.77 -9.02 0.74
N LEU A 80 6.15 -7.83 1.18
CA LEU A 80 7.28 -7.11 0.62
C LEU A 80 8.01 -6.32 1.70
N SER A 81 9.29 -6.09 1.48
CA SER A 81 10.11 -5.16 2.25
C SER A 81 10.72 -4.16 1.29
N TRP A 82 10.64 -2.89 1.62
CA TRP A 82 11.38 -1.85 0.91
C TRP A 82 12.57 -1.36 1.75
N HIS A 83 13.53 -0.73 1.07
CA HIS A 83 14.67 -0.03 1.67
C HIS A 83 14.86 1.32 0.95
N GLY A 84 15.60 2.26 1.54
CA GLY A 84 15.84 3.58 0.96
C GLY A 84 14.64 4.53 1.06
N GLY A 85 13.71 4.28 1.98
CA GLY A 85 12.52 5.12 2.14
C GLY A 85 12.83 6.56 2.56
N GLN A 86 13.95 6.80 3.24
CA GLN A 86 14.40 8.16 3.57
C GLN A 86 14.81 8.96 2.33
N ASP A 87 15.56 8.37 1.41
CA ASP A 87 15.94 9.02 0.16
C ASP A 87 14.70 9.31 -0.70
N ALA A 88 13.76 8.36 -0.76
CA ALA A 88 12.49 8.55 -1.44
C ALA A 88 11.68 9.69 -0.81
N LYS A 89 11.63 9.78 0.52
CA LYS A 89 10.96 10.86 1.27
C LYS A 89 11.57 12.21 0.92
N GLN A 90 12.89 12.34 0.93
CA GLN A 90 13.59 13.58 0.61
C GLN A 90 13.31 14.05 -0.82
N LYS A 91 13.39 13.14 -1.81
CA LYS A 91 13.08 13.45 -3.21
C LYS A 91 11.64 13.92 -3.37
N LEU A 92 10.69 13.24 -2.72
CA LEU A 92 9.29 13.63 -2.77
C LEU A 92 9.04 14.99 -2.12
N GLN A 93 9.67 15.27 -0.97
CA GLN A 93 9.61 16.59 -0.32
C GLN A 93 10.14 17.70 -1.22
N GLN A 94 11.20 17.44 -2.00
CA GLN A 94 11.70 18.40 -2.99
C GLN A 94 10.66 18.68 -4.09
N CYS A 95 10.03 17.64 -4.65
CA CYS A 95 8.99 17.81 -5.66
C CYS A 95 7.78 18.61 -5.15
N LEU A 96 7.40 18.43 -3.89
CA LEU A 96 6.28 19.16 -3.27
C LEU A 96 6.57 20.65 -3.09
N LYS A 97 7.84 21.00 -2.79
CA LYS A 97 8.27 22.41 -2.67
C LYS A 97 8.25 23.16 -3.99
N VAL A 98 8.47 22.46 -5.12
CA VAL A 98 8.45 23.05 -6.47
C VAL A 98 7.01 23.32 -6.97
N ARG A 99 6.00 22.78 -6.28
CA ARG A 99 4.59 22.89 -6.66
C ARG A 99 3.83 24.00 -5.92
N GLN A 100 4.53 24.77 -5.06
CA GLN A 100 4.04 26.00 -4.43
C GLN A 100 4.46 27.22 -5.27
#